data_AF-A0A932DPR6-F1
#
_entry.id   AF-A0A932DPR6-F1
#
_cell.length_a   1.000
_cell.length_b   1.000
_cell.length_c   1.000
_cell.angle_alpha   90.00
_cell.angle_beta   90.00
_cell.angle_gamma   90.00
#
_symmetry.space_group_name_H-M   'P 1'
#
loop_
_entity.id
_entity.type
_entity.pdbx_description
1 polymer ?
#
loop_
_entity_poly.entity_id
_entity_poly.type
_entity_poly.pdbx_seq_one_letter_code
_entity_poly.pdbx_strand_id
1 'polypeptide(L)' 'RTVQKCTFCVDRLETGREPACVQTRPTRALVFGNLNDTESEIARLVRGRAHFQPRAELGTDPSLYYLT' A
#
# COMPACT_ATOMS: atom_id res chain seq x y z
N ARG A 1 -11.44 26.51 2.95
CA ARG A 1 -10.23 25.65 2.81
C ARG A 1 -10.68 24.22 3.14
N THR A 2 -10.47 23.25 2.25
CA THR A 2 -10.94 21.86 2.44
C THR A 2 -9.77 20.97 2.85
N VAL A 3 -10.01 20.02 3.76
CA VAL A 3 -8.98 19.06 4.20
C VAL A 3 -8.72 18.02 3.10
N GLN A 4 -7.46 17.65 2.90
CA GLN A 4 -7.05 16.62 1.94
C GLN A 4 -6.16 15.58 2.62
N LYS A 5 -6.15 14.35 2.07
CA LYS A 5 -5.30 13.23 2.49
C LYS A 5 -5.01 12.31 1.32
N CYS A 6 -4.10 11.36 1.51
CA CYS A 6 -3.92 10.26 0.57
C CYS A 6 -5.23 9.45 0.45
N THR A 7 -5.61 9.12 -0.78
CA THR A 7 -6.79 8.32 -1.13
C THR A 7 -6.40 7.04 -1.88
N PHE A 8 -5.11 6.68 -1.87
CA PHE A 8 -4.53 5.64 -2.73
C PHE A 8 -4.85 5.81 -4.22
N CYS A 9 -5.01 7.07 -4.67
CA CYS A 9 -5.33 7.42 -6.05
C CYS A 9 -6.60 6.71 -6.56
N VAL A 10 -7.69 6.77 -5.78
CA VAL A 10 -8.99 6.18 -6.14
C VAL A 10 -9.41 6.50 -7.57
N ASP A 11 -9.20 7.73 -8.03
CA ASP A 11 -9.47 8.21 -9.39
C ASP A 11 -8.70 7.43 -10.47
N ARG A 12 -7.48 6.99 -10.16
CA ARG A 12 -6.64 6.19 -11.05
C ARG A 12 -7.04 4.73 -11.01
N LEU A 13 -7.33 4.20 -9.82
CA LEU A 13 -7.73 2.81 -9.63
C LEU A 13 -9.04 2.50 -10.38
N GLU A 14 -10.00 3.44 -10.38
CA GLU A 14 -11.26 3.31 -11.13
C GLU A 14 -11.06 3.17 -12.64
N THR A 15 -9.94 3.67 -13.18
CA THR A 15 -9.58 3.56 -14.60
C THR A 15 -8.57 2.43 -14.87
N GLY A 16 -8.35 1.54 -13.89
CA GLY A 16 -7.42 0.42 -13.99
C GLY A 16 -5.94 0.83 -13.98
N ARG A 17 -5.63 2.06 -13.56
CA ARG A 17 -4.25 2.57 -13.48
C ARG A 17 -3.70 2.38 -12.06
N GLU A 18 -2.40 2.12 -11.96
CA GLU A 18 -1.71 2.10 -10.67
C GLU A 18 -1.68 3.49 -10.01
N PRO A 19 -1.59 3.56 -8.67
CA PRO A 19 -1.38 4.81 -7.96
C PRO A 19 -0.16 5.57 -8.48
N ALA A 20 -0.24 6.91 -8.47
CA ALA A 20 0.81 7.74 -9.06
C ALA A 20 2.18 7.53 -8.38
N CYS A 21 2.20 7.43 -7.05
CA CYS A 21 3.40 7.11 -6.29
C CYS A 21 3.91 5.68 -6.51
N VAL A 22 3.10 4.78 -7.08
CA VAL A 22 3.50 3.43 -7.45
C VAL A 22 4.19 3.42 -8.81
N GLN A 23 3.54 4.06 -9.79
CA GLN A 23 3.97 4.12 -11.17
C GLN A 23 5.33 4.83 -11.36
N THR A 24 5.63 5.88 -10.58
CA THR A 24 6.83 6.71 -10.81
C THR A 24 8.13 6.16 -10.22
N ARG A 25 8.10 5.00 -9.55
CA ARG A 25 9.22 4.59 -8.68
C ARG A 25 10.41 3.99 -9.43
N PRO A 26 11.65 4.50 -9.20
CA PRO A 26 12.86 3.92 -9.79
C PRO A 26 13.27 2.58 -9.17
N THR A 27 13.04 2.39 -7.87
CA THR A 27 13.60 1.29 -7.07
C THR A 27 12.57 0.26 -6.60
N ARG A 28 11.34 0.26 -7.15
CA ARG A 28 10.22 -0.60 -6.69
C ARG A 28 9.96 -0.54 -5.16
N ALA A 29 10.24 0.60 -4.52
CA ALA A 29 10.18 0.73 -3.06
C ALA A 29 8.79 0.59 -2.39
N LEU A 30 7.70 0.83 -3.11
CA LEU A 30 6.33 0.54 -2.65
C LEU A 30 5.75 -0.64 -3.46
N VAL A 31 4.70 -1.26 -2.97
CA VAL A 31 3.90 -2.22 -3.75
C VAL A 31 2.46 -1.95 -3.37
N PHE A 32 1.56 -1.93 -4.34
CA PHE A 32 0.14 -1.70 -4.12
C PHE A 32 -0.66 -2.84 -4.70
N GLY A 33 -1.67 -3.31 -3.98
CA GLY A 33 -2.49 -4.44 -4.40
C GLY A 33 -3.50 -4.85 -3.35
N ASN A 34 -4.21 -5.93 -3.63
CA ASN A 34 -5.23 -6.49 -2.74
C ASN A 34 -4.61 -7.48 -1.75
N LEU A 35 -4.54 -7.12 -0.48
CA LEU A 35 -4.01 -8.01 0.56
C LEU A 35 -4.82 -9.31 0.77
N ASN A 36 -6.12 -9.29 0.41
CA ASN A 36 -7.00 -10.45 0.53
C ASN A 36 -6.81 -11.44 -0.64
N ASP A 37 -6.19 -11.01 -1.74
CA ASP A 37 -5.80 -11.90 -2.82
C ASP A 37 -4.44 -12.53 -2.47
N THR A 38 -4.44 -13.84 -2.22
CA THR A 38 -3.24 -14.57 -1.80
C THR A 38 -2.15 -14.59 -2.86
N GLU A 39 -2.50 -14.44 -4.13
CA GLU A 39 -1.55 -14.48 -5.24
C GLU A 39 -0.93 -13.11 -5.53
N SER A 40 -1.53 -12.04 -4.98
CA SER A 40 -1.03 -10.68 -5.12
C SER A 40 0.41 -10.52 -4.61
N GLU A 41 1.16 -9.64 -5.26
CA GLU A 41 2.55 -9.37 -4.86
C GLU A 41 2.65 -8.87 -3.43
N ILE A 42 1.71 -8.02 -3.01
CA ILE A 42 1.69 -7.48 -1.64
C ILE A 42 1.43 -8.58 -0.60
N ALA A 43 0.51 -9.51 -0.85
CA ALA A 43 0.24 -10.62 0.08
C ALA A 43 1.45 -11.55 0.20
N ARG A 44 2.15 -11.82 -0.90
CA ARG A 44 3.39 -12.61 -0.88
C ARG A 44 4.51 -11.92 -0.10
N LEU A 45 4.68 -10.60 -0.28
CA LEU A 45 5.71 -9.84 0.43
C LEU A 45 5.46 -9.77 1.94
N VAL A 46 4.22 -9.48 2.35
CA VAL A 46 3.83 -9.39 3.76
C VAL A 46 3.96 -10.75 4.46
N ARG A 47 3.60 -11.85 3.80
CA ARG A 47 3.78 -13.20 4.39
C ARG A 47 5.24 -13.66 4.40
N GLY A 48 6.04 -13.29 3.40
CA GLY A 48 7.39 -13.80 3.20
C GLY A 48 8.51 -13.00 3.82
N ARG A 49 8.24 -11.78 4.31
CA ARG A 49 9.26 -10.88 4.89
C ARG A 49 8.81 -10.33 6.22
N ALA A 50 9.79 -10.10 7.10
CA ALA A 50 9.57 -9.33 8.31
C ALA A 50 9.10 -7.91 7.94
N HIS A 51 8.09 -7.44 8.66
CA HIS A 51 7.46 -6.16 8.41
C HIS A 51 6.83 -5.60 9.69
N PHE A 52 6.48 -4.32 9.65
CA PHE A 52 5.73 -3.67 10.73
C PHE A 52 4.71 -2.67 10.16
N GLN A 53 3.68 -2.38 10.94
CA GLN A 53 2.74 -1.28 10.68
C GLN A 53 3.13 -0.08 11.55
N PRO A 54 3.06 1.17 11.03
CA PRO A 54 3.34 2.35 11.84
C PRO A 54 2.34 2.51 12.98
N ARG A 55 2.86 2.79 14.18
CA ARG A 55 2.04 3.05 15.37
C ARG A 55 1.02 1.95 15.68
N ALA A 56 1.42 0.68 15.50
CA ALA A 56 0.55 -0.47 15.74
C ALA A 56 -0.05 -0.49 17.16
N GLU A 57 0.64 0.10 18.14
CA GLU A 57 0.19 0.25 19.52
C GLU A 57 -1.12 1.04 19.69
N LEU A 58 -1.53 1.82 18.68
CA LEU A 58 -2.78 2.58 18.70
C LEU A 58 -4.00 1.78 18.24
N GLY A 59 -3.83 0.54 17.77
CA GLY A 59 -4.94 -0.35 17.38
C GLY A 59 -5.72 0.12 16.14
N THR A 60 -5.12 0.94 15.27
CA THR A 60 -5.79 1.55 14.11
C THR A 60 -5.78 0.69 12.85
N ASP A 61 -5.12 -0.47 12.90
CA ASP A 61 -4.92 -1.41 11.78
C ASP A 61 -4.63 -0.73 10.41
N PRO A 62 -3.48 -0.03 10.27
CA PRO A 62 -3.16 0.70 9.05
C PRO A 62 -2.99 -0.24 7.85
N SER A 63 -3.55 0.09 6.68
CA SER A 63 -3.33 -0.70 5.46
C SER A 63 -1.94 -0.53 4.82
N LEU A 64 -0.94 -0.09 5.59
CA LEU A 64 0.43 0.19 5.14
C LEU A 64 1.44 -0.66 5.91
N TYR A 65 2.22 -1.44 5.17
CA TYR A 65 3.20 -2.39 5.72
C TYR A 65 4.61 -1.98 5.28
N TYR A 66 5.51 -1.77 6.24
CA TYR A 66 6.91 -1.46 5.99
C TYR A 66 7.73 -2.73 6.09
N LEU A 67 8.42 -3.09 5.00
CA LEU A 67 9.27 -4.27 4.94
C LEU A 67 10.65 -3.96 5.52
N THR A 68 11.17 -4.89 6.33
CA THR A 68 12.54 -4.85 6.90
C THR A 68 13.49 -5.81 6.19
#